data_AF-E8NFX8-F1
#
_entry.id   AF-E8NFX8-F1
#
_cell.length_a   1.000
_cell.length_b   1.000
_cell.length_c   1.000
_cell.angle_alpha   90.00
_cell.angle_beta   90.00
_cell.angle_gamma   90.00
#
_symmetry.space_group_name_H-M   'P 1'
#
loop_
_entity.id
_entity.type
_entity.pdbx_description
1 polymer ?
#
loop_
_entity_poly.entity_id
_entity_poly.type
_entity_poly.pdbx_seq_one_letter_code
_entity_poly.pdbx_strand_id
1 'polypeptide(L)'
;MEHINLPAAGWYAAPHANGEQRYWDGTAWHEPAEAEPTTPFMKKPVTRRTGAFVAGAALVLGLIVGGVSGGAGTQSEVAALKAQVSGLQSDVAEAQTAAEESVETLATATTASDAMTKERDSARARVAELEAAATAAQAELDARAATITDLQGKVAAKDSAPPVVEVAAPETQKSVYYKNCTAAREAGAAPVRRGDPGYASHLDRDGDGIGCE
;
A
#
# COMPACT_ATOMS: atom_id res chain seq x y z
N MET A 1 13.06 23.12 20.18
CA MET A 1 12.66 21.90 19.48
C MET A 1 13.34 21.94 18.13
N GLU A 2 14.52 21.34 18.02
CA GLU A 2 15.25 21.27 16.74
C GLU A 2 14.46 20.40 15.78
N HIS A 3 14.02 20.98 14.67
CA HIS A 3 13.48 20.23 13.55
C HIS A 3 14.64 19.51 12.87
N ILE A 4 14.80 18.23 13.20
CA ILE A 4 15.72 17.35 12.49
C ILE A 4 15.11 17.17 11.09
N ASN A 5 15.74 17.81 10.09
CA ASN A 5 15.33 17.75 8.70
C ASN A 5 15.78 16.39 8.15
N LEU A 6 14.93 15.37 8.30
CA LEU A 6 15.22 14.01 7.85
C LEU A 6 15.09 13.94 6.31
N PRO A 7 15.94 13.15 5.64
CA PRO A 7 15.93 13.05 4.19
C PRO A 7 14.67 12.33 3.67
N ALA A 8 14.39 12.49 2.37
CA ALA A 8 13.34 11.75 1.68
C ALA A 8 13.62 10.23 1.71
N ALA A 9 12.63 9.40 1.40
CA ALA A 9 12.83 7.96 1.35
C ALA A 9 13.90 7.58 0.30
N GLY A 10 14.85 6.72 0.67
CA GLY A 10 16.00 6.41 -0.17
C GLY A 10 17.10 5.61 0.53
N TRP A 11 18.15 5.28 -0.22
CA TRP A 11 19.34 4.60 0.29
C TRP A 11 20.37 5.61 0.76
N TYR A 12 20.82 5.47 2.00
CA TYR A 12 21.75 6.39 2.65
C TYR A 12 22.83 5.62 3.41
N ALA A 13 24.02 6.21 3.52
CA ALA A 13 25.10 5.65 4.34
C ALA A 13 24.72 5.78 5.83
N ALA A 14 24.65 4.67 6.55
CA ALA A 14 24.26 4.69 7.96
C ALA A 14 25.36 5.34 8.83
N PRO A 15 25.05 6.28 9.74
CA PRO A 15 26.06 7.04 10.49
C PRO A 15 26.96 6.22 11.42
N HIS A 16 26.63 4.95 11.68
CA HIS A 16 27.29 4.10 12.68
C HIS A 16 27.70 2.70 12.18
N ALA A 17 27.53 2.40 10.88
CA ALA A 17 27.72 1.04 10.35
C ALA A 17 28.76 0.99 9.22
N ASN A 18 29.97 1.53 9.45
CA ASN A 18 31.17 1.18 8.68
C ASN A 18 31.08 1.33 7.14
N GLY A 19 30.22 2.22 6.63
CA GLY A 19 30.01 2.42 5.19
C GLY A 19 28.90 1.56 4.56
N GLU A 20 28.11 0.84 5.34
CA GLU A 20 26.97 0.06 4.87
C GLU A 20 25.78 0.97 4.52
N GLN A 21 25.17 0.73 3.35
CA GLN A 21 23.98 1.45 2.92
C GLN A 21 22.74 0.88 3.59
N ARG A 22 21.90 1.74 4.16
CA ARG A 22 20.60 1.37 4.73
C ARG A 22 19.48 2.14 4.05
N TYR A 23 18.31 1.51 3.98
CA TYR A 23 17.12 2.13 3.40
C TYR A 23 16.35 2.90 4.47
N TRP A 24 16.01 4.15 4.16
CA TRP A 24 15.15 5.02 4.96
C TRP A 24 13.79 5.16 4.26
N ASP A 25 12.69 4.93 4.97
CA ASP A 25 11.33 5.00 4.39
C ASP A 25 10.61 6.34 4.61
N GLY A 26 11.27 7.29 5.28
CA GLY A 26 10.67 8.57 5.70
C GLY A 26 10.28 8.62 7.18
N THR A 27 10.19 7.48 7.85
CA THR A 27 9.78 7.35 9.25
C THR A 27 10.74 6.50 10.10
N ALA A 28 11.36 5.47 9.51
CA ALA A 28 12.29 4.56 10.18
C ALA A 28 13.40 4.05 9.24
N TRP A 29 14.52 3.65 9.84
CA TRP A 29 15.60 2.94 9.14
C TRP A 29 15.27 1.45 9.10
N HIS A 30 15.29 0.86 7.91
CA HIS A 30 15.13 -0.58 7.74
C HIS A 30 16.50 -1.26 7.78
N GLU A 31 16.58 -2.35 8.54
CA GLU A 31 17.74 -3.23 8.46
C GLU A 31 17.70 -3.97 7.12
N PRO A 32 18.84 -4.19 6.44
CA PRO A 32 18.85 -5.12 5.33
C PRO A 32 18.33 -6.44 5.89
N ALA A 33 17.27 -6.98 5.26
CA ALA A 33 16.76 -8.30 5.62
C ALA A 33 17.97 -9.23 5.76
N GLU A 34 18.17 -9.79 6.95
CA GLU A 34 19.18 -10.82 7.15
C GLU A 34 18.99 -11.79 5.99
N ALA A 35 19.96 -11.82 5.08
CA ALA A 35 19.96 -12.80 4.04
C ALA A 35 19.84 -14.12 4.80
N GLU A 36 18.69 -14.80 4.68
CA GLU A 36 18.55 -16.17 5.17
C GLU A 36 19.83 -16.87 4.79
N PRO A 37 20.46 -17.64 5.71
CA PRO A 37 21.77 -18.21 5.46
C PRO A 37 21.69 -18.97 4.15
N THR A 38 22.13 -18.30 3.08
CA THR A 38 22.29 -18.92 1.79
C THR A 38 23.32 -19.95 2.11
N THR A 39 22.88 -21.21 2.10
CA THR A 39 23.76 -22.34 2.30
C THR A 39 24.96 -22.03 1.43
N PRO A 40 26.18 -21.96 1.98
CA PRO A 40 27.34 -21.67 1.18
C PRO A 40 27.32 -22.77 0.14
N PHE A 41 27.04 -22.40 -1.11
CA PHE A 41 27.23 -23.25 -2.26
C PHE A 41 28.72 -23.51 -2.22
N MET A 42 29.11 -24.57 -1.52
CA MET A 42 30.48 -25.03 -1.40
C MET A 42 30.89 -25.25 -2.84
N LYS A 43 31.58 -24.26 -3.40
CA LYS A 43 32.41 -24.47 -4.58
C LYS A 43 33.45 -25.46 -4.09
N LYS A 44 33.15 -26.76 -4.23
CA LYS A 44 34.17 -27.82 -4.18
C LYS A 44 35.30 -27.26 -5.05
N PRO A 45 36.54 -27.17 -4.54
CA PRO A 45 37.63 -26.68 -5.35
C PRO A 45 37.66 -27.57 -6.58
N VAL A 46 37.28 -27.03 -7.73
CA VAL A 46 37.48 -27.68 -9.03
C VAL A 46 38.98 -27.77 -9.13
N THR A 47 39.53 -28.91 -8.72
CA THR A 47 40.95 -29.21 -8.83
C THR A 47 41.29 -28.98 -10.29
N ARG A 48 42.19 -28.02 -10.53
CA ARG A 48 42.80 -27.66 -11.81
C ARG A 48 43.28 -28.92 -12.54
N ARG A 49 42.39 -29.62 -13.22
CA ARG A 49 42.69 -30.72 -14.17
C ARG A 49 41.77 -30.70 -15.39
N THR A 50 40.74 -29.87 -15.39
CA THR A 50 39.86 -29.65 -16.57
C THR A 50 40.57 -29.01 -17.77
N GLY A 51 41.82 -28.55 -17.63
CA GLY A 51 42.66 -28.14 -18.76
C GLY A 51 43.20 -29.30 -19.62
N ALA A 52 43.02 -30.56 -19.22
CA ALA A 52 43.57 -31.71 -19.95
C ALA A 52 42.64 -32.28 -21.04
N PHE A 53 41.34 -31.94 -21.04
CA PHE A 53 40.37 -32.59 -21.94
C PHE A 53 40.54 -32.21 -23.43
N VAL A 54 41.18 -31.07 -23.75
CA VAL A 54 41.51 -30.71 -25.14
C VAL A 54 42.88 -31.28 -25.57
N ALA A 55 43.74 -31.67 -24.62
CA ALA A 55 45.05 -32.23 -24.92
C ALA A 55 44.99 -33.72 -25.32
N GLY A 56 43.98 -34.47 -24.87
CA GLY A 56 43.83 -35.90 -25.17
C GLY A 56 43.53 -36.20 -26.65
N ALA A 57 42.68 -35.40 -27.31
CA ALA A 57 42.39 -35.55 -28.73
C ALA A 57 43.56 -35.13 -29.63
N ALA A 58 44.39 -34.18 -29.18
CA ALA A 58 45.57 -33.72 -29.92
C ALA A 58 46.74 -34.74 -29.89
N LEU A 59 46.86 -35.54 -28.83
CA LEU A 59 48.01 -36.45 -28.67
C LEU A 59 47.85 -37.78 -29.42
N VAL A 60 46.60 -38.26 -29.64
CA VAL A 60 46.34 -39.45 -30.46
C VAL A 60 46.58 -39.19 -31.95
N LEU A 61 46.36 -37.94 -32.43
CA LEU A 61 46.68 -37.53 -33.80
C LEU A 61 48.17 -37.20 -34.01
N GLY A 62 48.91 -36.85 -32.96
CA GLY A 62 50.35 -36.53 -33.02
C GLY A 62 51.28 -37.74 -33.18
N LEU A 63 50.82 -38.96 -32.91
CA LEU A 63 51.63 -40.19 -32.94
C LEU A 63 51.57 -40.98 -34.25
N ILE A 64 50.79 -40.55 -35.25
CA ILE A 64 50.73 -41.21 -36.57
C ILE A 64 51.75 -40.63 -37.57
N VAL A 65 52.34 -39.44 -37.31
CA VAL A 65 53.18 -38.75 -38.32
C VAL A 65 54.69 -38.82 -38.03
N GLY A 66 55.15 -39.28 -36.87
CA GLY A 66 56.56 -39.29 -36.50
C GLY A 66 57.14 -40.65 -36.15
N GLY A 67 57.53 -41.46 -37.15
CA GLY A 67 58.48 -42.57 -36.92
C GLY A 67 58.17 -43.91 -37.57
N VAL A 68 58.10 -43.96 -38.91
CA VAL A 68 58.31 -45.23 -39.63
C VAL A 68 59.81 -45.42 -39.86
N SER A 69 60.46 -46.24 -39.04
CA SER A 69 61.59 -47.09 -39.44
C SER A 69 62.09 -47.95 -38.27
N GLY A 70 61.93 -49.27 -38.41
CA GLY A 70 62.83 -50.24 -37.76
C GLY A 70 62.38 -50.89 -36.44
N GLY A 71 61.49 -51.88 -36.53
CA GLY A 71 61.70 -53.21 -35.94
C GLY A 71 62.21 -53.33 -34.50
N ALA A 72 61.42 -52.89 -33.52
CA ALA A 72 61.26 -53.48 -32.17
C ALA A 72 60.34 -52.55 -31.38
N GLY A 73 59.13 -52.29 -31.89
CA GLY A 73 58.10 -51.51 -31.19
C GLY A 73 57.87 -52.15 -29.82
N THR A 74 58.38 -51.50 -28.80
CA THR A 74 58.69 -52.15 -27.54
C THR A 74 57.40 -52.48 -26.80
N GLN A 75 57.29 -53.67 -26.19
CA GLN A 75 56.15 -53.97 -25.30
C GLN A 75 55.93 -52.89 -24.22
N SER A 76 56.96 -52.10 -23.90
CA SER A 76 56.88 -50.93 -23.02
C SER A 76 55.99 -49.81 -23.55
N GLU A 77 55.95 -49.54 -24.86
CA GLU A 77 55.02 -48.52 -25.42
C GLU A 77 53.57 -49.01 -25.32
N VAL A 78 53.32 -50.28 -25.62
CA VAL A 78 51.98 -50.89 -25.46
C VAL A 78 51.53 -50.87 -24.00
N ALA A 79 52.45 -51.14 -23.05
CA ALA A 79 52.17 -51.04 -21.62
C ALA A 79 51.87 -49.59 -21.18
N ALA A 80 52.60 -48.61 -21.69
CA ALA A 80 52.36 -47.20 -21.41
C ALA A 80 51.02 -46.72 -21.97
N LEU A 81 50.66 -47.11 -23.21
CA LEU A 81 49.34 -46.81 -23.78
C LEU A 81 48.21 -47.47 -22.97
N LYS A 82 48.37 -48.72 -22.53
CA LYS A 82 47.36 -49.41 -21.73
C LYS A 82 47.14 -48.72 -20.37
N ALA A 83 48.20 -48.21 -19.74
CA ALA A 83 48.11 -47.43 -18.52
C ALA A 83 47.39 -46.08 -18.75
N GLN A 84 47.69 -45.40 -19.86
CA GLN A 84 46.99 -44.17 -20.24
C GLN A 84 45.50 -44.40 -20.52
N VAL A 85 45.15 -45.48 -21.22
CA VAL A 85 43.76 -45.86 -21.48
C VAL A 85 43.01 -46.13 -20.17
N SER A 86 43.61 -46.85 -19.23
CA SER A 86 43.01 -47.07 -17.91
C SER A 86 42.83 -45.76 -17.13
N GLY A 87 43.78 -44.83 -17.21
CA GLY A 87 43.65 -43.50 -16.62
C GLY A 87 42.48 -42.71 -17.22
N LEU A 88 42.39 -42.67 -18.55
CA LEU A 88 41.29 -42.00 -19.26
C LEU A 88 39.93 -42.64 -18.96
N GLN A 89 39.86 -43.97 -18.81
CA GLN A 89 38.62 -44.64 -18.41
C GLN A 89 38.18 -44.24 -17.00
N SER A 90 39.12 -44.04 -16.07
CA SER A 90 38.82 -43.52 -14.72
C SER A 90 38.33 -42.07 -14.78
N ASP A 91 39.01 -41.22 -15.54
CA ASP A 91 38.64 -39.80 -15.70
C ASP A 91 37.25 -39.64 -16.36
N VAL A 92 36.91 -40.49 -17.33
CA VAL A 92 35.57 -40.52 -17.96
C VAL A 92 34.51 -40.92 -16.94
N ALA A 93 34.76 -41.94 -16.11
CA ALA A 93 33.82 -42.35 -15.08
C ALA A 93 33.57 -41.23 -14.04
N GLU A 94 34.63 -40.55 -13.59
CA GLU A 94 34.51 -39.40 -12.70
C GLU A 94 33.73 -38.25 -13.36
N ALA A 95 34.02 -37.93 -14.63
CA ALA A 95 33.30 -36.91 -15.37
C ALA A 95 31.81 -37.24 -15.58
N GLN A 96 31.47 -38.51 -15.81
CA GLN A 96 30.08 -38.96 -15.92
C GLN A 96 29.32 -38.76 -14.61
N THR A 97 29.90 -39.15 -13.47
CA THR A 97 29.26 -38.95 -12.16
C THR A 97 29.07 -37.46 -11.82
N ALA A 98 30.05 -36.61 -12.13
CA ALA A 98 29.94 -35.17 -11.93
C ALA A 98 28.89 -34.53 -12.85
N ALA A 99 28.71 -35.06 -14.07
CA ALA A 99 27.67 -34.60 -14.99
C ALA A 99 26.27 -34.96 -14.47
N GLU A 100 26.07 -36.15 -13.91
CA GLU A 100 24.79 -36.55 -13.31
C GLU A 100 24.43 -35.69 -12.09
N GLU A 101 25.37 -35.43 -11.18
CA GLU A 101 25.19 -34.51 -10.03
C GLU A 101 24.81 -33.08 -10.51
N SER A 102 25.42 -32.63 -11.60
CA SER A 102 25.12 -31.32 -12.20
C SER A 102 23.72 -31.26 -12.82
N VAL A 103 23.26 -32.34 -13.46
CA VAL A 103 21.90 -32.42 -14.03
C VAL A 103 20.83 -32.42 -12.92
N GLU A 104 21.06 -33.13 -11.82
CA GLU A 104 20.16 -33.13 -10.67
C GLU A 104 20.08 -31.73 -10.03
N THR A 105 21.23 -31.07 -9.86
CA THR A 105 21.30 -29.69 -9.38
C THR A 105 20.53 -28.75 -10.32
N LEU A 106 20.67 -28.91 -11.64
CA LEU A 106 19.94 -28.09 -12.61
C LEU A 106 18.43 -28.33 -12.52
N ALA A 107 17.98 -29.57 -12.36
CA ALA A 107 16.57 -29.91 -12.24
C ALA A 107 15.91 -29.29 -10.99
N THR A 108 16.63 -29.28 -9.86
CA THR A 108 16.16 -28.57 -8.65
C THR A 108 16.11 -27.07 -8.86
N ALA A 109 17.11 -26.49 -9.53
CA ALA A 109 17.15 -25.06 -9.84
C ALA A 109 16.03 -24.62 -10.81
N THR A 110 15.69 -25.43 -11.82
CA THR A 110 14.56 -25.13 -12.72
C THR A 110 13.23 -25.17 -11.98
N THR A 111 13.03 -26.16 -11.11
CA THR A 111 11.82 -26.25 -10.27
C THR A 111 11.67 -25.04 -9.35
N ALA A 112 12.78 -24.57 -8.77
CA ALA A 112 12.79 -23.34 -7.97
C ALA A 112 12.49 -22.09 -8.81
N SER A 113 13.03 -22.00 -10.03
CA SER A 113 12.77 -20.90 -10.97
C SER A 113 11.29 -20.82 -11.39
N ASP A 114 10.65 -21.96 -11.61
CA ASP A 114 9.23 -22.04 -11.95
C ASP A 114 8.34 -21.61 -10.76
N ALA A 115 8.70 -22.04 -9.55
CA ALA A 115 8.02 -21.61 -8.32
C ALA A 115 8.12 -20.07 -8.12
N MET A 116 9.32 -19.51 -8.28
CA MET A 116 9.55 -18.06 -8.20
C MET A 116 8.78 -17.27 -9.27
N THR A 117 8.65 -17.83 -10.48
CA THR A 117 7.87 -17.20 -11.55
C THR A 117 6.38 -17.19 -11.22
N LYS A 118 5.86 -18.29 -10.67
CA LYS A 118 4.45 -18.37 -10.21
C LYS A 118 4.16 -17.37 -9.09
N GLU A 119 5.09 -17.21 -8.14
CA GLU A 119 4.96 -16.21 -7.07
C GLU A 119 4.99 -14.79 -7.62
N ARG A 120 5.91 -14.49 -8.55
CA ARG A 120 5.97 -13.20 -9.25
C ARG A 120 4.66 -12.87 -9.98
N ASP A 121 4.07 -13.84 -10.67
CA ASP A 121 2.82 -13.64 -11.39
C ASP A 121 1.65 -13.41 -10.44
N SER A 122 1.61 -14.13 -9.31
CA SER A 122 0.63 -13.87 -8.23
C SER A 122 0.80 -12.48 -7.62
N ALA A 123 2.04 -12.04 -7.36
CA ALA A 123 2.32 -10.71 -6.85
C ALA A 123 1.89 -9.61 -7.83
N ARG A 124 2.15 -9.80 -9.13
CA ARG A 124 1.69 -8.87 -10.18
C ARG A 124 0.16 -8.77 -10.24
N ALA A 125 -0.55 -9.88 -10.10
CA ALA A 125 -2.00 -9.88 -10.03
C ALA A 125 -2.51 -9.08 -8.80
N ARG A 126 -1.88 -9.27 -7.63
CA ARG A 126 -2.21 -8.50 -6.41
C ARG A 126 -1.94 -7.01 -6.57
N VAL A 127 -0.85 -6.63 -7.24
CA VAL A 127 -0.56 -5.21 -7.56
C VAL A 127 -1.65 -4.63 -8.45
N ALA A 128 -2.05 -5.33 -9.52
CA ALA A 128 -3.12 -4.86 -10.40
C ALA A 128 -4.46 -4.68 -9.67
N GLU A 129 -4.80 -5.59 -8.75
CA GLU A 129 -5.99 -5.46 -7.89
C GLU A 129 -5.90 -4.24 -6.95
N LEU A 130 -4.74 -4.00 -6.34
CA LEU A 130 -4.52 -2.85 -5.47
C LEU A 130 -4.57 -1.53 -6.24
N GLU A 131 -4.03 -1.46 -7.46
CA GLU A 131 -4.10 -0.27 -8.32
C GLU A 131 -5.55 0.03 -8.73
N ALA A 132 -6.34 -1.00 -9.05
CA ALA A 132 -7.77 -0.86 -9.32
C ALA A 132 -8.53 -0.36 -8.07
N ALA A 133 -8.23 -0.93 -6.90
CA ALA A 133 -8.83 -0.52 -5.64
C ALA A 133 -8.46 0.93 -5.27
N ALA A 134 -7.19 1.33 -5.48
CA ALA A 134 -6.73 2.70 -5.24
C ALA A 134 -7.45 3.71 -6.15
N THR A 135 -7.64 3.36 -7.43
CA THR A 135 -8.37 4.20 -8.39
C THR A 135 -9.84 4.37 -7.94
N ALA A 136 -10.49 3.29 -7.49
CA ALA A 136 -11.85 3.35 -6.97
C ALA A 136 -11.95 4.19 -5.68
N ALA A 137 -10.99 4.03 -4.76
CA ALA A 137 -10.94 4.80 -3.53
C ALA A 137 -10.72 6.30 -3.81
N GLN A 138 -9.90 6.66 -4.79
CA GLN A 138 -9.71 8.05 -5.19
C GLN A 138 -11.00 8.66 -5.75
N ALA A 139 -11.73 7.93 -6.60
CA ALA A 139 -13.01 8.39 -7.12
C ALA A 139 -14.05 8.64 -6.00
N GLU A 140 -14.07 7.79 -4.98
CA GLU A 140 -14.93 7.97 -3.80
C GLU A 140 -14.52 9.21 -2.97
N LEU A 141 -13.22 9.46 -2.80
CA LEU A 141 -12.73 10.67 -2.13
C LEU A 141 -13.15 11.92 -2.89
N ASP A 142 -13.03 11.94 -4.21
CA ASP A 142 -13.42 13.08 -5.05
C ASP A 142 -14.94 13.32 -4.97
N ALA A 143 -15.75 12.25 -4.98
CA ALA A 143 -17.20 12.34 -4.82
C ALA A 143 -17.60 12.90 -3.43
N ARG A 144 -16.91 12.48 -2.37
CA ARG A 144 -17.11 13.02 -1.01
C ARG A 144 -16.70 14.48 -0.92
N ALA A 145 -15.58 14.87 -1.52
CA ALA A 145 -15.13 16.25 -1.56
C ALA A 145 -16.14 17.17 -2.27
N ALA A 146 -16.72 16.70 -3.39
CA ALA A 146 -17.79 17.42 -4.08
C ALA A 146 -19.05 17.57 -3.20
N THR A 147 -19.43 16.51 -2.47
CA THR A 147 -20.56 16.54 -1.54
C THR A 147 -20.34 17.53 -0.39
N ILE A 148 -19.14 17.55 0.20
CA ILE A 148 -18.78 18.50 1.25
C ILE A 148 -18.89 19.94 0.74
N THR A 149 -18.39 20.20 -0.47
CA THR A 149 -18.45 21.54 -1.09
C THR A 149 -19.90 22.00 -1.30
N ASP A 150 -20.78 21.11 -1.80
CA ASP A 150 -22.21 21.41 -1.95
C ASP A 150 -22.89 21.71 -0.60
N LEU A 151 -22.61 20.90 0.43
CA LEU A 151 -23.15 21.12 1.77
C LEU A 151 -22.68 22.45 2.38
N GLN A 152 -21.40 22.79 2.20
CA GLN A 152 -20.86 24.08 2.64
C GLN A 152 -21.57 25.25 1.94
N GLY A 153 -21.81 25.15 0.63
CA GLY A 153 -22.59 26.14 -0.11
C GLY A 153 -24.02 26.31 0.44
N LYS A 154 -24.68 25.19 0.76
CA LYS A 154 -26.04 25.20 1.36
C LYS A 154 -26.07 25.81 2.76
N VAL A 155 -25.07 25.52 3.59
CA VAL A 155 -24.96 26.12 4.93
C VAL A 155 -24.73 27.62 4.83
N ALA A 156 -23.81 28.07 3.97
CA ALA A 156 -23.55 29.50 3.76
C ALA A 156 -24.79 30.25 3.23
N ALA A 157 -25.56 29.65 2.33
CA ALA A 157 -26.82 30.22 1.84
C ALA A 157 -27.88 30.34 2.93
N LYS A 158 -27.95 29.36 3.85
CA LYS A 158 -28.88 29.40 4.99
C LYS A 158 -28.52 30.52 5.98
N ASP A 159 -27.23 30.72 6.27
CA ASP A 159 -26.78 31.79 7.17
C ASP A 159 -26.86 33.18 6.54
N SER A 160 -26.85 33.27 5.20
CA SER A 160 -27.02 34.53 4.46
C SER A 160 -28.48 34.92 4.21
N ALA A 161 -29.45 34.14 4.71
CA ALA A 161 -30.85 34.53 4.65
C ALA A 161 -31.03 35.85 5.41
N PRO A 162 -31.68 36.88 4.82
CA PRO A 162 -31.92 38.12 5.51
C PRO A 162 -32.63 37.82 6.83
N PRO A 163 -32.31 38.51 7.94
CA PRO A 163 -33.05 38.34 9.18
C PRO A 163 -34.51 38.49 8.81
N VAL A 164 -35.32 37.46 9.12
CA VAL A 164 -36.76 37.58 9.05
C VAL A 164 -37.06 38.84 9.85
N VAL A 165 -37.49 39.89 9.15
CA VAL A 165 -37.93 41.11 9.80
C VAL A 165 -39.11 40.63 10.62
N GLU A 166 -38.88 40.44 11.90
CA GLU A 166 -39.91 40.15 12.88
C GLU A 166 -40.90 41.31 12.71
N VAL A 167 -42.02 41.04 12.05
CA VAL A 167 -43.14 41.97 12.02
C VAL A 167 -43.42 42.23 13.49
N ALA A 168 -43.14 43.45 13.94
CA ALA A 168 -43.28 43.85 15.33
C ALA A 168 -44.59 43.27 15.84
N ALA A 169 -44.50 42.41 16.87
CA ALA A 169 -45.66 41.95 17.60
C ALA A 169 -46.51 43.19 17.94
N PRO A 170 -47.85 43.14 17.78
CA PRO A 170 -48.69 44.27 18.15
C PRO A 170 -48.33 44.63 19.58
N GLU A 171 -47.97 45.90 19.82
CA GLU A 171 -47.61 46.38 21.14
C GLU A 171 -48.61 45.82 22.14
N THR A 172 -48.10 45.10 23.15
CA THR A 172 -48.90 44.52 24.23
C THR A 172 -49.93 45.54 24.64
N GLN A 173 -51.19 45.31 24.24
CA GLN A 173 -52.31 46.15 24.60
C GLN A 173 -52.27 46.27 26.11
N LYS A 174 -51.93 47.45 26.62
CA LYS A 174 -51.91 47.72 28.06
C LYS A 174 -53.22 47.18 28.61
N SER A 175 -53.15 46.20 29.52
CA SER A 175 -54.33 45.55 30.07
C SER A 175 -55.13 46.58 30.86
N VAL A 176 -56.08 47.24 30.19
CA VAL A 176 -57.06 48.09 30.84
C VAL A 176 -57.92 47.18 31.71
N TYR A 177 -58.21 47.59 32.94
CA TYR A 177 -59.05 46.82 33.85
C TYR A 177 -60.09 47.74 34.49
N TYR A 178 -61.37 47.40 34.31
CA TYR A 178 -62.47 48.09 34.97
C TYR A 178 -63.03 47.23 36.10
N LYS A 179 -63.03 47.77 37.32
CA LYS A 179 -63.58 47.07 38.49
C LYS A 179 -65.08 46.79 38.35
N ASN A 180 -65.82 47.67 37.67
CA ASN A 180 -67.26 47.57 37.43
C ASN A 180 -67.69 48.46 36.25
N CYS A 181 -68.95 48.36 35.85
CA CYS A 181 -69.51 49.15 34.75
C CYS A 181 -69.61 50.65 35.02
N THR A 182 -69.62 51.09 36.28
CA THR A 182 -69.54 52.51 36.61
C THR A 182 -68.19 53.07 36.19
N ALA A 183 -67.09 52.39 36.56
CA ALA A 183 -65.74 52.78 36.17
C ALA A 183 -65.55 52.77 34.65
N ALA A 184 -66.14 51.80 33.94
CA ALA A 184 -66.09 51.73 32.48
C ALA A 184 -66.86 52.90 31.81
N ARG A 185 -68.03 53.28 32.35
CA ARG A 185 -68.81 54.44 31.84
C ARG A 185 -68.14 55.77 32.15
N GLU A 186 -67.59 55.93 33.35
CA GLU A 186 -66.83 57.14 33.75
C GLU A 186 -65.58 57.33 32.88
N ALA A 187 -64.93 56.24 32.46
CA ALA A 187 -63.84 56.25 31.51
C ALA A 187 -64.28 56.45 30.04
N GLY A 188 -65.59 56.51 29.76
CA GLY A 188 -66.14 56.64 28.41
C GLY A 188 -65.96 55.40 27.54
N ALA A 189 -65.71 54.23 28.13
CA ALA A 189 -65.39 52.98 27.44
C ALA A 189 -66.61 52.06 27.23
N ALA A 190 -67.76 52.37 27.82
CA ALA A 190 -68.97 51.55 27.69
C ALA A 190 -69.76 51.90 26.39
N PRO A 191 -70.30 50.89 25.67
CA PRO A 191 -70.22 49.45 25.95
C PRO A 191 -68.85 48.85 25.60
N VAL A 192 -68.34 47.95 26.46
CA VAL A 192 -67.04 47.29 26.29
C VAL A 192 -67.24 45.91 25.67
N ARG A 193 -66.73 45.65 24.47
CA ARG A 193 -67.01 44.39 23.74
C ARG A 193 -65.94 43.34 23.96
N ARG A 194 -66.29 42.07 23.80
CA ARG A 194 -65.34 40.96 23.85
C ARG A 194 -64.22 41.16 22.81
N GLY A 195 -62.98 41.27 23.29
CA GLY A 195 -61.80 41.57 22.47
C GLY A 195 -61.30 43.01 22.62
N ASP A 196 -62.12 43.92 23.18
CA ASP A 196 -61.69 45.27 23.50
C ASP A 196 -60.80 45.28 24.75
N PRO A 197 -59.77 46.14 24.82
CA PRO A 197 -59.01 46.37 26.04
C PRO A 197 -59.94 46.81 27.19
N GLY A 198 -59.97 46.04 28.28
CA GLY A 198 -60.86 46.30 29.41
C GLY A 198 -62.08 45.39 29.50
N TYR A 199 -62.36 44.56 28.50
CA TYR A 199 -63.41 43.56 28.62
C TYR A 199 -63.04 42.53 29.68
N ALA A 200 -64.01 42.22 30.53
CA ALA A 200 -63.93 41.12 31.47
C ALA A 200 -65.33 40.57 31.70
N SER A 201 -65.44 39.25 31.90
CA SER A 201 -66.73 38.56 32.04
C SER A 201 -67.58 39.06 33.20
N HIS A 202 -67.00 39.75 34.21
CA HIS A 202 -67.77 40.36 35.30
C HIS A 202 -68.48 41.67 34.90
N LEU A 203 -68.16 42.23 33.73
CA LEU A 203 -68.81 43.42 33.18
C LEU A 203 -70.01 43.07 32.28
N ASP A 204 -70.09 41.82 31.86
CA ASP A 204 -71.05 41.25 30.92
C ASP A 204 -71.99 40.32 31.70
N ARG A 205 -73.12 40.87 32.15
CA ARG A 205 -74.00 40.21 33.12
C ARG A 205 -74.75 39.03 32.51
N ASP A 206 -75.09 39.11 31.22
CA ASP A 206 -75.86 38.10 30.48
C ASP A 206 -74.97 37.22 29.59
N GLY A 207 -73.72 37.61 29.35
CA GLY A 207 -72.70 36.80 28.69
C GLY A 207 -72.70 36.90 27.17
N ASP A 208 -73.39 37.89 26.61
CA ASP A 208 -73.60 38.04 25.17
C ASP A 208 -72.35 38.56 24.43
N GLY A 209 -71.34 39.03 25.17
CA GLY A 209 -70.11 39.61 24.66
C GLY A 209 -70.08 41.13 24.63
N ILE A 210 -71.09 41.82 25.19
CA ILE A 210 -71.20 43.27 25.30
C ILE A 210 -71.31 43.65 26.78
N GLY A 211 -70.18 44.04 27.38
CA GLY A 211 -70.15 44.51 28.76
C GLY A 211 -70.71 45.92 28.93
N CYS A 212 -71.40 46.14 30.05
CA CYS A 212 -71.86 47.44 30.52
C CYS A 212 -72.87 48.18 29.64
N GLU A 213 -73.79 47.43 29.01
CA GLU A 213 -75.07 47.96 28.56
C GLU A 213 -75.91 48.63 29.67
#